data_AF-A0A1J3CFN4-F1
#
_entry.id   AF-A0A1J3CFN4-F1
#
_cell.length_a   1.000
_cell.length_b   1.000
_cell.length_c   1.000
_cell.angle_alpha   90.00
_cell.angle_beta   90.00
_cell.angle_gamma   90.00
#
_symmetry.space_group_name_H-M   'P 1'
#
loop_
_entity.id
_entity.type
_entity.pdbx_description
1 polymer ?
#
loop_
_entity_poly.entity_id
_entity_poly.type
_entity_poly.pdbx_seq_one_letter_code
_entity_poly.pdbx_strand_id
1 'polypeptide(L)'
;PFYSPNIWPSPDILPGWRETMEEYYQEALRVCRSIARIMALALDLDADYFDTPEMLGNPIADMILFHYEGISDPSNGIYACGAHCDFGMLSLLATDGG
;
A
#
# COMPACT_ATOMS: atom_id res chain seq x y z
N PRO A 1 14.85 -2.44 13.49
CA PRO A 1 13.68 -2.73 14.35
C PRO A 1 12.35 -2.90 13.60
N PHE A 2 12.20 -2.34 12.39
CA PHE A 2 10.95 -2.38 11.61
C PHE A 2 11.00 -3.29 10.37
N TYR A 3 12.11 -3.98 10.12
CA TYR A 3 12.28 -4.84 8.95
C TYR A 3 12.41 -6.30 9.38
N SER A 4 11.49 -7.13 8.88
CA SER A 4 11.57 -8.59 8.94
C SER A 4 11.37 -9.13 7.52
N PRO A 5 12.05 -10.22 7.13
CA PRO A 5 11.75 -10.89 5.87
C PRO A 5 10.28 -11.33 5.81
N ASN A 6 9.65 -11.16 4.63
CA ASN A 6 8.33 -11.71 4.37
C ASN A 6 8.34 -13.25 4.49
N ILE A 7 7.26 -13.80 5.04
CA ILE A 7 7.01 -15.24 5.05
C ILE A 7 6.15 -15.55 3.81
N TRP A 8 6.69 -16.35 2.91
CA TRP A 8 6.04 -16.68 1.64
C TRP A 8 5.43 -18.09 1.68
N PRO A 9 4.29 -18.33 1.01
CA PRO A 9 3.77 -19.68 0.80
C PRO A 9 4.75 -20.51 -0.02
N SER A 10 4.70 -21.83 0.15
CA SER A 10 5.50 -22.74 -0.69
C SER A 10 5.08 -22.58 -2.17
N PRO A 11 6.05 -22.58 -3.11
CA PRO A 11 5.75 -22.64 -4.54
C PRO A 11 4.87 -23.82 -4.95
N ASP A 12 4.85 -24.91 -4.17
CA ASP A 12 3.97 -26.06 -4.42
C ASP A 12 2.49 -25.77 -4.12
N ILE A 13 2.23 -24.83 -3.19
CA ILE A 13 0.89 -24.43 -2.78
C ILE A 13 0.40 -23.29 -3.67
N LEU A 14 1.26 -22.31 -3.92
CA LEU A 14 0.92 -21.12 -4.68
C LEU A 14 2.07 -20.73 -5.62
N PRO A 15 2.19 -21.40 -6.79
CA PRO A 15 3.26 -21.16 -7.75
C PRO A 15 3.26 -19.70 -8.25
N GLY A 16 4.44 -19.07 -8.32
CA GLY A 16 4.61 -17.73 -8.87
C GLY A 16 4.12 -16.58 -7.96
N TRP A 17 3.63 -16.88 -6.77
CA TRP A 17 3.06 -15.88 -5.87
C TRP A 17 4.07 -14.83 -5.43
N ARG A 18 5.24 -15.28 -4.97
CA ARG A 18 6.26 -14.38 -4.46
C ARG A 18 6.70 -13.39 -5.53
N GLU A 19 7.02 -13.90 -6.71
CA GLU A 19 7.49 -13.12 -7.85
C GLU A 19 6.44 -12.08 -8.26
N THR A 20 5.17 -12.51 -8.39
CA THR A 20 4.05 -11.62 -8.74
C THR A 20 3.86 -10.53 -7.70
N MET A 21 3.91 -10.87 -6.40
CA MET A 21 3.68 -9.90 -5.33
C MET A 21 4.87 -8.94 -5.16
N GLU A 22 6.10 -9.41 -5.33
CA GLU A 22 7.29 -8.55 -5.33
C GLU A 22 7.25 -7.57 -6.51
N GLU A 23 6.85 -8.00 -7.72
CA GLU A 23 6.67 -7.12 -8.88
C GLU A 23 5.55 -6.09 -8.65
N TYR A 24 4.39 -6.54 -8.17
CA TYR A 24 3.27 -5.64 -7.87
C TYR A 24 3.65 -4.59 -6.82
N TYR A 25 4.38 -4.97 -5.78
CA TYR A 25 4.88 -4.05 -4.77
C TYR A 25 5.76 -2.95 -5.38
N GLN A 26 6.69 -3.31 -6.28
CA GLN A 26 7.57 -2.32 -6.94
C GLN A 26 6.78 -1.37 -7.84
N GLU A 27 5.82 -1.86 -8.63
CA GLU A 27 5.02 -1.01 -9.49
C GLU A 27 4.06 -0.12 -8.69
N ALA A 28 3.44 -0.62 -7.62
CA ALA A 28 2.64 0.18 -6.70
C ALA A 28 3.48 1.30 -6.07
N LEU A 29 4.69 0.98 -5.60
CA LEU A 29 5.60 1.98 -5.02
C LEU A 29 6.01 3.06 -6.03
N ARG A 30 6.22 2.68 -7.29
CA ARG A 30 6.51 3.61 -8.38
C ARG A 30 5.33 4.57 -8.64
N VAL A 31 4.09 4.08 -8.59
CA VAL A 31 2.89 4.92 -8.68
C VAL A 31 2.82 5.88 -7.50
N CYS A 32 3.03 5.40 -6.27
CA CYS A 32 3.06 6.24 -5.07
C CYS A 32 4.09 7.37 -5.17
N ARG A 33 5.31 7.07 -5.65
CA ARG A 33 6.34 8.10 -5.91
C ARG A 33 5.88 9.13 -6.93
N SER A 34 5.23 8.69 -8.01
CA SER A 34 4.71 9.62 -9.02
C SER A 34 3.65 10.55 -8.45
N ILE A 35 2.76 10.03 -7.59
CA ILE A 35 1.75 10.83 -6.87
C ILE A 35 2.43 11.82 -5.91
N ALA A 36 3.45 11.40 -5.16
CA ALA A 36 4.17 12.29 -4.25
C ALA A 36 4.83 13.46 -4.99
N ARG A 37 5.38 13.24 -6.18
CA ARG A 37 5.93 14.32 -7.03
C ARG A 37 4.83 15.32 -7.45
N ILE A 38 3.64 14.83 -7.77
CA ILE A 38 2.47 15.69 -8.07
C ILE A 38 2.06 16.49 -6.83
N MET A 39 2.05 15.86 -5.65
CA MET A 39 1.76 16.55 -4.38
C MET A 39 2.77 17.65 -4.09
N ALA A 40 4.07 17.40 -4.31
CA ALA A 40 5.12 18.40 -4.12
C ALA A 40 4.89 19.63 -5.00
N LEU A 41 4.60 19.42 -6.29
CA LEU A 41 4.28 20.50 -7.22
C LEU A 41 3.01 21.26 -6.82
N ALA A 42 1.97 20.56 -6.34
CA ALA A 42 0.74 21.19 -5.87
C ALA A 42 0.95 22.06 -4.61
N LEU A 43 2.03 21.81 -3.86
CA LEU A 43 2.47 22.58 -2.71
C LEU A 43 3.49 23.67 -3.07
N ASP A 44 3.75 23.91 -4.37
CA ASP A 44 4.75 24.88 -4.87
C ASP A 44 6.19 24.54 -4.41
N LEU A 45 6.49 23.24 -4.30
CA LEU A 45 7.81 22.69 -4.00
C LEU A 45 8.45 22.07 -5.25
N ASP A 46 9.75 21.78 -5.16
CA ASP A 46 10.44 21.00 -6.19
C ASP A 46 9.81 19.60 -6.33
N ALA A 47 9.72 19.10 -7.56
CA ALA A 47 9.04 17.83 -7.84
C ALA A 47 9.65 16.63 -7.09
N ASP A 48 10.93 16.70 -6.76
CA ASP A 48 11.69 15.68 -6.02
C ASP A 48 11.83 15.98 -4.52
N TYR A 49 11.07 16.94 -3.99
CA TYR A 49 11.15 17.35 -2.59
C TYR A 49 11.03 16.17 -1.60
N PHE A 50 10.17 15.19 -1.89
CA PHE A 50 9.97 14.01 -1.05
C PHE A 50 10.94 12.84 -1.35
N ASP A 51 11.81 12.95 -2.37
CA ASP A 51 12.72 11.89 -2.81
C ASP A 51 14.02 11.84 -1.98
N THR A 52 13.96 12.22 -0.70
CA THR A 52 15.09 12.15 0.24
C THR A 52 15.12 10.83 1.01
N PRO A 53 16.29 10.37 1.52
CA PRO A 53 16.40 9.15 2.32
C PRO A 53 15.51 9.13 3.55
N GLU A 54 15.23 10.28 4.16
CA GLU A 54 14.37 10.43 5.34
C GLU A 54 12.87 10.33 5.01
N MET A 55 12.50 10.41 3.72
CA MET A 55 11.13 10.39 3.22
C MET A 55 10.92 9.19 2.27
N LEU A 56 10.81 9.41 0.95
CA LEU A 56 10.48 8.36 -0.03
C LEU A 56 11.70 7.75 -0.74
N GLY A 57 12.90 8.21 -0.42
CA GLY A 57 14.16 7.63 -0.89
C GLY A 57 14.43 6.26 -0.28
N ASN A 58 14.05 6.04 0.99
CA ASN A 58 14.06 4.75 1.66
C ASN A 58 12.77 4.52 2.46
N PRO A 59 11.64 4.33 1.78
CA PRO A 59 10.33 4.36 2.41
C PRO A 59 10.09 3.08 3.23
N ILE A 60 9.43 3.25 4.38
CA ILE A 60 8.72 2.17 5.04
C ILE A 60 7.35 2.08 4.37
N ALA A 61 7.18 1.12 3.47
CA ALA A 61 5.95 0.90 2.73
C ALA A 61 5.49 -0.55 2.92
N ASP A 62 4.26 -0.71 3.40
CA ASP A 62 3.63 -2.00 3.65
C ASP A 62 2.57 -2.27 2.59
N MET A 63 2.55 -3.49 2.06
CA MET A 63 1.48 -3.97 1.18
C MET A 63 0.67 -5.02 1.92
N ILE A 64 -0.62 -4.71 2.12
CA ILE A 64 -1.53 -5.55 2.89
C ILE A 64 -2.61 -6.09 1.96
N LEU A 65 -2.80 -7.40 1.98
CA LEU A 65 -3.85 -8.08 1.22
C LEU A 65 -5.00 -8.42 2.17
N PHE A 66 -6.18 -7.90 1.88
CA PHE A 66 -7.38 -8.17 2.65
C PHE A 66 -8.32 -9.07 1.87
N HIS A 67 -8.90 -10.04 2.57
CA HIS A 67 -10.08 -10.79 2.12
C HIS A 67 -11.17 -10.60 3.17
N TYR A 68 -12.25 -9.92 2.80
CA TYR A 68 -13.39 -9.71 3.68
C TYR A 68 -14.43 -10.82 3.45
N GLU A 69 -14.63 -11.67 4.45
CA GLU A 69 -15.72 -12.64 4.45
C GLU A 69 -17.00 -11.97 4.96
N GLY A 70 -18.06 -11.92 4.13
CA GLY A 70 -19.37 -11.37 4.50
C GLY A 70 -19.63 -9.94 4.00
N ILE A 71 -20.83 -9.44 4.29
CA ILE A 71 -21.31 -8.12 3.84
C ILE A 71 -21.46 -7.22 5.07
N SER A 72 -20.98 -5.97 4.98
CA SER A 72 -21.22 -4.97 6.03
C SER A 72 -22.71 -4.69 6.18
N ASP A 73 -23.18 -4.53 7.40
CA ASP A 73 -24.53 -4.06 7.72
C ASP A 73 -24.45 -2.83 8.64
N PRO A 74 -24.24 -1.64 8.06
CA PRO A 74 -24.16 -0.39 8.81
C PRO A 74 -25.40 -0.10 9.65
N SER A 75 -26.58 -0.59 9.24
CA SER A 75 -27.85 -0.34 9.94
C SER A 75 -27.91 -1.03 11.31
N ASN A 76 -27.22 -2.16 11.44
CA ASN A 76 -27.03 -2.89 12.70
C ASN A 76 -25.64 -2.66 13.32
N GLY A 77 -24.87 -1.70 12.80
CA GLY A 77 -23.54 -1.35 13.30
C GLY A 77 -22.45 -2.37 12.98
N ILE A 78 -22.65 -3.23 11.97
CA ILE A 78 -21.69 -4.25 11.54
C ILE A 78 -20.88 -3.68 10.37
N TYR A 79 -19.57 -3.51 10.57
CA TYR A 79 -18.66 -2.98 9.56
C TYR A 79 -17.50 -3.94 9.35
N ALA A 80 -17.17 -4.24 8.09
CA ALA A 80 -15.98 -5.01 7.74
C ALA A 80 -14.69 -4.23 8.07
N CYS A 81 -14.72 -2.91 7.86
CA CYS A 81 -13.70 -1.97 8.29
C CYS A 81 -14.39 -0.70 8.82
N GLY A 82 -14.14 -0.34 10.08
CA GLY A 82 -14.73 0.84 10.70
C GLY A 82 -14.08 2.15 10.24
N ALA A 83 -14.71 3.28 10.55
CA ALA A 83 -14.15 4.59 10.24
C ALA A 83 -12.81 4.83 10.96
N HIS A 84 -11.79 5.23 10.20
CA HIS A 84 -10.44 5.53 10.70
C HIS A 84 -9.71 6.47 9.74
N CYS A 85 -8.52 6.91 10.14
CA CYS A 85 -7.53 7.54 9.26
C CYS A 85 -6.33 6.61 9.11
N ASP A 86 -5.74 6.59 7.93
CA ASP A 86 -4.51 5.86 7.68
C ASP A 86 -3.32 6.50 8.40
N PHE A 87 -2.35 5.66 8.74
CA PHE A 87 -1.03 6.12 9.19
C PHE A 87 -0.10 6.28 8.00
N GLY A 88 0.74 7.32 8.03
CA GLY A 88 1.73 7.58 6.98
C GLY A 88 1.31 8.70 6.03
N MET A 89 1.91 8.71 4.84
CA MET A 89 1.78 9.80 3.87
C MET A 89 0.72 9.53 2.79
N LEU A 90 0.67 8.29 2.28
CA LEU A 90 -0.15 7.91 1.13
C LEU A 90 -0.58 6.44 1.26
N SER A 91 -1.85 6.18 0.93
CA SER A 91 -2.38 4.82 0.74
C SER A 91 -2.80 4.65 -0.72
N LEU A 92 -2.29 3.62 -1.39
CA LEU A 92 -2.77 3.20 -2.71
C LEU A 92 -3.66 1.97 -2.53
N LEU A 93 -4.97 2.16 -2.69
CA LEU A 93 -5.96 1.10 -2.50
C LEU A 93 -6.48 0.59 -3.85
N ALA A 94 -6.20 -0.67 -4.15
CA ALA A 94 -6.86 -1.39 -5.23
C ALA A 94 -8.04 -2.18 -4.64
N THR A 95 -9.22 -2.05 -5.25
CA THR A 95 -10.42 -2.81 -4.86
C THR A 95 -10.91 -3.61 -6.06
N ASP A 96 -11.67 -4.66 -5.81
CA ASP A 96 -12.31 -5.48 -6.86
C ASP A 96 -13.50 -4.77 -7.54
N GLY A 97 -13.81 -3.54 -7.12
CA GLY A 97 -14.79 -2.67 -7.78
C GLY A 97 -16.23 -3.14 -7.59
N GLY A 98 -16.54 -3.73 -6.43
CA GLY A 98 -17.84 -4.31 -6.06
C GLY A 98 -19.10 -3.62 -6.59
#